data_AF-A0A9P4JUZ6-F1
#
_entry.id   AF-A0A9P4JUZ6-F1
#
_cell.length_a   1.000
_cell.length_b   1.000
_cell.length_c   1.000
_cell.angle_alpha   90.00
_cell.angle_beta   90.00
_cell.angle_gamma   90.00
#
_symmetry.space_group_name_H-M   'P 1'
#
loop_
_entity.id
_entity.type
_entity.pdbx_description
1 polymer ?
#
loop_
_entity_poly.entity_id
_entity_poly.type
_entity_poly.pdbx_seq_one_letter_code
_entity_poly.pdbx_strand_id
1 'polypeptide(L)'
;MVQYSILFTLMAVDYLHQCGCSHFPPNNLFQCILSNEILSLVEQHEVERPSAGKILQKDARPNRTLYASRCPPHSKGLPVLCDFGEARIGPWHRRNIMSDAYRALEVILGMVWDLRSRLLKSHNLFPVKKYQIVEDERHLAEMVSLLGVPPTGFLKRSGKCKQYCDERGSVHE
;
A
#
# COMPACT_ATOMS: atom_id res chain seq x y z
N MET A 1 -17.56 -12.00 6.07
CA MET A 1 -16.34 -11.45 6.72
C MET A 1 -15.76 -10.27 5.95
N VAL A 2 -15.47 -10.39 4.65
CA VAL A 2 -14.85 -9.32 3.84
C VAL A 2 -15.56 -7.96 3.95
N GLN A 3 -16.90 -7.94 3.90
CA GLN A 3 -17.68 -6.70 4.03
C GLN A 3 -17.47 -5.99 5.38
N TYR A 4 -17.43 -6.75 6.48
CA TYR A 4 -17.15 -6.18 7.80
C TYR A 4 -15.71 -5.67 7.88
N SER A 5 -14.74 -6.40 7.32
CA SER A 5 -13.35 -5.96 7.29
C SER A 5 -13.17 -4.64 6.54
N ILE A 6 -13.84 -4.48 5.40
CA ILE A 6 -13.86 -3.20 4.65
C ILE A 6 -14.50 -2.10 5.50
N LEU A 7 -15.65 -2.36 6.13
CA LEU A 7 -16.34 -1.39 6.96
C LEU A 7 -15.47 -0.89 8.13
N PHE A 8 -14.87 -1.80 8.90
CA PHE A 8 -14.01 -1.44 10.03
C PHE A 8 -12.75 -0.70 9.58
N THR A 9 -12.19 -1.06 8.43
CA THR A 9 -11.06 -0.34 7.85
C THR A 9 -11.48 1.08 7.48
N LEU A 10 -12.60 1.26 6.78
CA LEU A 10 -13.10 2.60 6.40
C LEU A 10 -13.41 3.46 7.62
N MET A 11 -13.99 2.90 8.69
CA MET A 11 -14.23 3.62 9.93
C MET A 11 -12.93 4.06 10.61
N ALA A 12 -11.91 3.21 10.66
CA ALA A 12 -10.61 3.58 11.21
C ALA A 12 -9.93 4.68 10.39
N VAL A 13 -10.04 4.62 9.06
CA VAL A 13 -9.51 5.65 8.16
C VAL A 13 -10.25 6.98 8.33
N ASP A 14 -11.58 6.94 8.46
CA ASP A 14 -12.37 8.14 8.71
C ASP A 14 -12.00 8.80 10.04
N TYR A 15 -11.81 8.01 11.09
CA TYR A 15 -11.34 8.52 12.37
C TYR A 15 -9.97 9.21 12.26
N LEU A 16 -9.01 8.59 11.56
CA LEU A 16 -7.70 9.20 11.33
C LEU A 16 -7.80 10.50 10.55
N HIS A 17 -8.70 10.57 9.57
CA HIS A 17 -8.97 11.78 8.82
C HIS A 17 -9.47 12.90 9.73
N GLN A 18 -10.40 12.61 10.64
CA GLN A 18 -10.91 13.58 11.62
C GLN A 18 -9.79 14.08 12.55
N CYS A 19 -8.81 13.22 12.87
CA CYS A 19 -7.63 13.59 13.63
C CYS A 19 -6.56 14.35 12.81
N GLY A 20 -6.80 14.61 11.52
CA GLY A 20 -5.83 15.26 10.63
C GLY A 20 -4.63 14.39 10.28
N CYS A 21 -4.74 13.07 10.45
CA CYS A 21 -3.72 12.10 10.05
C CYS A 21 -3.95 11.69 8.60
N SER A 22 -3.05 12.11 7.71
CA SER A 22 -3.26 12.06 6.25
C SER A 22 -2.45 10.94 5.58
N HIS A 23 -1.68 10.16 6.33
CA HIS A 23 -0.83 9.11 5.76
C HIS A 23 -0.89 7.80 6.54
N PHE A 24 -1.25 6.72 5.84
CA PHE A 24 -1.02 5.34 6.27
C PHE A 24 -0.89 4.45 5.02
N PRO A 25 -0.03 3.41 5.01
CA PRO A 25 0.06 2.46 3.90
C PRO A 25 -1.18 1.53 3.87
N PRO A 26 -1.72 1.21 2.68
CA PRO A 26 -2.91 0.35 2.56
C PRO A 26 -2.68 -1.11 2.98
N ASN A 27 -1.41 -1.54 3.11
CA ASN A 27 -1.05 -2.91 3.45
C ASN A 27 -0.80 -3.12 4.96
N ASN A 28 -1.09 -2.12 5.80
CA ASN A 28 -0.83 -2.19 7.23
C ASN A 28 -2.11 -2.54 8.02
N LEU A 29 -2.69 -3.69 7.70
CA LEU A 29 -3.84 -4.25 8.42
C LEU A 29 -3.40 -5.53 9.12
N PHE A 30 -3.48 -5.55 10.44
CA PHE A 30 -3.36 -6.79 11.22
C PHE A 30 -4.73 -7.42 11.40
N GLN A 31 -4.77 -8.74 11.25
CA GLN A 31 -5.94 -9.53 11.63
C GLN A 31 -5.76 -10.00 13.07
N CYS A 32 -6.61 -9.54 13.98
CA CYS A 32 -6.55 -9.97 15.38
C CYS A 32 -6.73 -11.50 15.49
N ILE A 33 -6.00 -12.13 16.41
CA ILE A 33 -6.20 -13.53 16.77
C ILE A 33 -7.09 -13.56 18.01
N LEU A 34 -8.28 -14.18 17.90
CA LEU A 34 -9.28 -14.20 18.98
C LEU A 34 -9.18 -15.42 19.90
N SER A 35 -8.41 -16.45 19.50
CA SER A 35 -8.28 -17.69 20.25
C SER A 35 -6.85 -18.24 20.14
N ASN A 36 -6.30 -18.72 21.25
CA ASN A 36 -5.00 -19.40 21.28
C ASN A 36 -5.02 -20.71 20.51
N GLU A 37 -6.21 -21.29 20.23
CA GLU A 37 -6.35 -22.49 19.40
C GLU A 37 -5.75 -22.29 18.00
N ILE A 38 -5.81 -21.06 17.46
CA ILE A 38 -5.21 -20.73 16.16
C ILE A 38 -3.68 -20.86 16.25
N LEU A 39 -3.08 -20.44 17.36
CA LEU A 39 -1.63 -20.56 17.58
C LEU A 39 -1.22 -22.01 17.79
N SER A 40 -1.99 -22.77 18.57
CA SER A 40 -1.76 -24.21 18.76
C SER A 40 -1.88 -24.98 17.44
N LEU A 41 -2.82 -24.62 16.57
CA LEU A 41 -2.95 -25.22 15.24
C LEU A 41 -1.75 -24.89 14.35
N VAL A 42 -1.25 -23.65 14.39
CA VAL A 42 -0.02 -23.25 13.68
C VAL A 42 1.17 -24.07 14.16
N GLU A 43 1.31 -24.26 15.47
CA GLU A 43 2.38 -25.05 16.07
C GLU A 43 2.31 -26.52 15.63
N GLN A 44 1.14 -27.16 15.75
CA GLN A 44 0.92 -28.54 15.29
C GLN A 44 1.28 -28.70 13.81
N HIS A 45 0.80 -27.79 12.96
CA HIS A 45 1.11 -27.79 11.54
C HIS A 45 2.59 -27.59 11.21
N GLU A 46 3.35 -26.92 12.08
CA GLU A 46 4.80 -26.73 11.93
C GLU A 46 5.57 -27.97 12.36
N VAL A 47 5.08 -28.69 13.38
CA VAL A 47 5.62 -29.99 13.81
C VAL A 47 5.38 -31.06 12.74
N GLU A 48 4.15 -31.16 12.21
CA GLU A 48 3.78 -32.17 11.21
C GLU A 48 4.44 -31.94 9.86
N ARG A 49 4.62 -30.68 9.47
CA ARG A 49 5.21 -30.31 8.19
C ARG A 49 6.13 -29.11 8.36
N PRO A 50 7.41 -29.28 8.70
CA PRO A 50 8.32 -28.16 8.96
C PRO A 50 8.43 -27.18 7.78
N SER A 51 8.48 -25.88 8.07
CA SER A 51 8.74 -24.85 7.06
C SER A 51 10.20 -24.92 6.61
N ALA A 52 10.44 -24.66 5.32
CA ALA A 52 11.79 -24.66 4.78
C ALA A 52 12.67 -23.65 5.53
N GLY A 53 13.78 -24.13 6.08
CA GLY A 53 14.73 -23.33 6.85
C GLY A 53 16.05 -23.10 6.10
N LYS A 54 16.57 -21.88 6.13
CA LYS A 54 17.93 -21.54 5.64
C LYS A 54 18.82 -21.17 6.81
N ILE A 55 19.90 -21.91 7.01
CA ILE A 55 20.91 -21.62 8.02
C ILE A 55 21.85 -20.54 7.47
N LEU A 56 21.96 -19.43 8.20
CA LEU A 56 22.93 -18.37 7.90
C LEU A 56 24.20 -18.62 8.70
N GLN A 57 25.30 -18.89 8.01
CA GLN A 57 26.63 -19.09 8.59
C GLN A 57 27.51 -17.84 8.53
N LYS A 58 26.99 -16.72 8.02
CA LYS A 58 27.79 -15.50 7.84
C LYS A 58 27.61 -14.56 9.03
N ASP A 59 28.76 -14.19 9.57
CA ASP A 59 29.05 -13.26 10.67
C ASP A 59 28.99 -13.87 12.07
N ALA A 60 29.81 -13.32 12.98
CA ALA A 60 30.19 -13.78 14.33
C ALA A 60 29.04 -13.92 15.36
N ARG A 61 27.83 -14.23 14.91
CA ARG A 61 26.65 -14.57 15.70
C ARG A 61 26.38 -16.07 15.60
N PRO A 62 25.71 -16.67 16.60
CA PRO A 62 25.31 -18.07 16.54
C PRO A 62 24.45 -18.35 15.29
N ASN A 63 24.55 -19.58 14.76
CA ASN A 63 23.79 -20.06 13.60
C ASN A 63 22.33 -19.61 13.68
N ARG A 64 21.93 -18.67 12.83
CA ARG A 64 20.54 -18.21 12.73
C ARG A 64 19.86 -18.98 11.61
N THR A 65 18.78 -19.69 11.93
CA THR A 65 17.91 -20.28 10.90
C THR A 65 16.80 -19.30 10.56
N LEU A 66 16.65 -18.99 9.28
CA LEU A 66 15.50 -18.28 8.74
C LEU A 66 14.50 -19.31 8.22
N TYR A 67 13.29 -19.31 8.75
CA TYR A 67 12.21 -20.16 8.27
C TYR A 67 11.34 -19.41 7.26
N ALA A 68 10.90 -20.11 6.22
CA ALA A 68 9.88 -19.61 5.32
C ALA A 68 8.59 -19.33 6.12
N SER A 69 7.97 -18.17 5.88
CA SER A 69 6.70 -17.82 6.52
C SER A 69 5.58 -18.73 6.02
N ARG A 70 4.74 -19.20 6.94
CA ARG A 70 3.50 -19.91 6.63
C ARG A 70 2.32 -18.95 6.66
N CYS A 71 1.32 -19.20 5.80
CA CYS A 71 0.05 -18.52 5.88
C CYS A 71 -0.70 -18.98 7.15
N PRO A 72 -1.06 -18.09 8.08
CA PRO A 72 -1.79 -18.48 9.29
C PRO A 72 -3.21 -18.97 8.96
N PRO A 73 -3.81 -19.81 9.80
CA PRO A 73 -5.22 -20.17 9.71
C PRO A 73 -6.10 -18.91 9.77
N HIS A 74 -7.28 -19.01 9.16
CA HIS A 74 -8.23 -17.89 9.14
C HIS A 74 -8.69 -17.54 10.56
N SER A 75 -8.44 -16.31 10.99
CA SER A 75 -8.99 -15.76 12.23
C SER A 75 -10.27 -14.97 11.94
N LYS A 76 -11.25 -15.07 12.85
CA LYS A 76 -12.47 -14.23 12.84
C LYS A 76 -12.27 -12.86 13.49
N GLY A 77 -11.03 -12.50 13.85
CA GLY A 77 -10.71 -11.20 14.42
C GLY A 77 -11.12 -10.03 13.52
N LEU A 78 -11.25 -8.86 14.12
CA LEU A 78 -11.43 -7.64 13.34
C LEU A 78 -10.07 -7.17 12.80
N PRO A 79 -10.05 -6.54 11.61
CA PRO A 79 -8.83 -5.91 11.13
C PRO A 79 -8.52 -4.69 12.00
N VAL A 80 -7.26 -4.49 12.29
CA VAL A 80 -6.73 -3.34 13.02
C VAL A 80 -5.70 -2.66 12.15
N LEU A 81 -5.89 -1.37 11.90
CA LEU A 81 -4.90 -0.56 11.20
C LEU A 81 -3.68 -0.39 12.10
N CYS A 82 -2.51 -0.67 11.55
CA CYS A 82 -1.25 -0.67 12.28
C CYS A 82 -0.16 0.10 11.52
N ASP A 83 1.03 0.17 12.12
CA ASP A 83 2.24 0.75 11.53
C ASP A 83 2.03 2.19 10.99
N PHE A 84 2.06 3.13 11.93
CA PHE A 84 2.01 4.57 11.72
C PHE A 84 3.40 5.20 11.54
N GLY A 85 4.45 4.43 11.26
CA GLY A 85 5.81 4.96 11.12
C GLY A 85 5.92 6.02 10.02
N GLU A 86 5.14 5.84 8.95
CA GLU A 86 5.05 6.82 7.86
C GLU A 86 3.90 7.83 8.02
N ALA A 87 3.13 7.75 9.11
CA ALA A 87 2.01 8.64 9.32
C ALA A 87 2.44 10.09 9.49
N ARG A 88 1.60 11.01 9.01
CA ARG A 88 1.84 12.45 9.03
C ARG A 88 0.56 13.16 9.43
N ILE A 89 0.72 14.20 10.25
CA ILE A 89 -0.36 15.08 10.67
C ILE A 89 -0.29 16.34 9.82
N GLY A 90 -1.43 16.78 9.31
CA GLY A 90 -1.57 18.05 8.61
C GLY A 90 -2.28 17.93 7.25
N PRO A 91 -2.78 19.07 6.74
CA PRO A 91 -3.66 19.08 5.57
C PRO A 91 -2.95 18.92 4.22
N TRP A 92 -1.63 19.14 4.15
CA TRP A 92 -0.91 19.24 2.87
C TRP A 92 0.41 18.48 2.89
N HIS A 93 0.61 17.60 1.92
CA HIS A 93 1.85 16.86 1.74
C HIS A 93 2.37 16.96 0.30
N ARG A 94 3.70 17.01 0.15
CA ARG A 94 4.41 17.12 -1.14
C ARG A 94 5.42 15.98 -1.39
N ARG A 95 5.71 15.15 -0.38
CA ARG A 95 6.69 14.06 -0.50
C ARG A 95 6.04 12.81 -1.11
N ASN A 96 6.86 12.06 -1.83
CA ASN A 96 6.50 10.76 -2.40
C ASN A 96 6.62 9.69 -1.30
N ILE A 97 5.51 9.45 -0.59
CA ILE A 97 5.46 8.49 0.53
C ILE A 97 4.54 7.30 0.17
N MET A 98 3.89 7.32 -1.00
CA MET A 98 3.08 6.19 -1.45
C MET A 98 3.95 5.14 -2.11
N SER A 99 3.72 3.87 -1.75
CA SER A 99 4.26 2.73 -2.50
C SER A 99 3.84 2.85 -3.96
N ASP A 100 4.76 2.50 -4.85
CA ASP A 100 4.61 2.64 -6.30
C ASP A 100 3.26 2.14 -6.85
N ALA A 101 2.73 1.04 -6.32
CA ALA A 101 1.45 0.46 -6.76
C ALA A 101 0.21 1.32 -6.43
N TYR A 102 0.32 2.19 -5.44
CA TYR A 102 -0.79 2.99 -4.91
C TYR A 102 -0.58 4.49 -5.16
N ARG A 103 0.42 4.87 -5.96
CA ARG A 103 0.77 6.27 -6.16
C ARG A 103 -0.33 6.96 -6.97
N ALA A 104 -0.97 7.96 -6.36
CA ALA A 104 -1.94 8.78 -7.05
C ALA A 104 -1.28 9.71 -8.10
N LEU A 105 -2.07 10.15 -9.07
CA LEU A 105 -1.64 10.95 -10.21
C LEU A 105 -1.01 12.28 -9.78
N GLU A 106 -1.62 12.94 -8.81
CA GLU A 106 -1.12 14.16 -8.18
C GLU A 106 0.26 13.97 -7.54
N VAL A 107 0.59 12.76 -7.10
CA VAL A 107 1.90 12.45 -6.49
C VAL A 107 2.96 12.16 -7.55
N ILE A 108 2.61 11.43 -8.61
CA ILE A 108 3.47 11.28 -9.80
C ILE A 108 3.83 12.67 -10.36
N LEU A 109 2.82 13.52 -10.51
CA LEU A 109 2.97 14.88 -11.01
C LEU A 109 3.54 15.86 -9.97
N GLY A 110 3.92 15.43 -8.76
CA GLY A 110 4.55 16.28 -7.75
C GLY A 110 3.69 17.45 -7.27
N MET A 111 2.37 17.33 -7.39
CA MET A 111 1.41 18.29 -6.85
C MET A 111 1.25 18.11 -5.34
N VAL A 112 0.67 19.12 -4.69
CA VAL A 112 0.20 18.98 -3.31
C VAL A 112 -1.01 18.05 -3.30
N TRP A 113 -1.02 17.10 -2.37
CA TRP A 113 -2.09 16.11 -2.23
C TRP A 113 -2.64 16.07 -0.79
N ASP A 114 -3.89 15.63 -0.66
CA ASP A 114 -4.62 15.44 0.60
C ASP A 114 -5.13 13.99 0.75
N LEU A 115 -5.71 13.65 1.90
CA LEU A 115 -6.21 12.29 2.15
C LEU A 115 -7.46 11.95 1.32
N ARG A 116 -8.27 12.96 0.95
CA ARG A 116 -9.52 12.76 0.19
C ARG A 116 -9.25 12.21 -1.21
N SER A 117 -8.14 12.63 -1.81
CA SER A 117 -7.73 12.15 -3.13
C SER A 117 -7.28 10.67 -3.14
N ARG A 118 -6.90 10.11 -1.97
CA ARG A 118 -6.46 8.70 -1.83
C ARG A 118 -7.61 7.69 -1.74
N LEU A 119 -8.72 8.03 -1.08
CA LEU A 119 -9.82 7.10 -0.82
C LEU A 119 -10.54 6.63 -2.09
N LEU A 120 -10.47 7.42 -3.17
CA LEU A 120 -11.10 7.11 -4.46
C LEU A 120 -10.36 6.01 -5.26
N LYS A 121 -9.20 5.51 -4.81
CA LYS A 121 -8.36 4.57 -5.56
C LYS A 121 -7.86 3.38 -4.72
N SER A 122 -8.72 2.84 -3.87
CA SER A 122 -8.38 1.78 -2.90
C SER A 122 -8.30 0.35 -3.48
N HIS A 123 -8.49 0.19 -4.78
CA HIS A 123 -8.29 -1.09 -5.46
C HIS A 123 -6.96 -1.05 -6.24
N ASN A 124 -6.18 -2.13 -6.21
CA ASN A 124 -5.00 -2.32 -7.07
C ASN A 124 -5.47 -2.40 -8.53
N LEU A 125 -5.82 -1.25 -9.11
CA LEU A 125 -6.17 -1.10 -10.52
C LEU A 125 -4.92 -1.20 -11.40
N PHE A 126 -3.74 -0.97 -10.81
CA PHE A 126 -2.45 -0.95 -11.49
C PHE A 126 -1.55 -2.05 -10.89
N PRO A 127 -1.62 -3.30 -11.37
CA PRO A 127 -0.83 -4.40 -10.85
C PRO A 127 0.65 -4.18 -11.13
N VAL A 128 1.40 -3.75 -10.12
CA VAL A 128 2.87 -3.70 -10.19
C VAL A 128 3.42 -5.11 -10.14
N LYS A 129 4.16 -5.52 -11.18
CA LYS A 129 4.96 -6.76 -11.13
C LYS A 129 5.91 -6.65 -9.94
N LYS A 130 5.75 -7.54 -8.96
CA LYS A 130 6.68 -7.69 -7.81
C LYS A 130 8.11 -7.60 -8.36
N TYR A 131 8.92 -6.69 -7.82
CA TYR A 131 10.33 -6.44 -8.16
C TYR A 131 10.65 -5.52 -9.35
N GLN A 132 9.68 -4.86 -9.99
CA GLN A 132 10.00 -3.76 -10.91
C GLN A 132 9.88 -2.41 -10.19
N ILE A 133 10.91 -1.58 -10.31
CA ILE A 133 10.79 -0.14 -10.05
C ILE A 133 9.73 0.35 -11.04
N VAL A 134 8.66 0.93 -10.51
CA VAL A 134 7.64 1.51 -11.38
C VAL A 134 8.16 2.85 -11.84
N GLU A 135 8.49 2.94 -13.12
CA GLU A 135 8.73 4.22 -13.77
C GLU A 135 7.43 5.03 -13.76
N ASP A 136 7.50 6.25 -13.22
CA ASP A 136 6.36 7.17 -13.08
C ASP A 136 5.62 7.37 -14.42
N GLU A 137 6.35 7.34 -15.54
CA GLU A 137 5.83 7.41 -16.92
C GLU A 137 4.91 6.25 -17.26
N ARG A 138 5.37 5.03 -16.99
CA ARG A 138 4.61 3.81 -17.28
C ARG A 138 3.37 3.71 -16.42
N HIS A 139 3.47 4.08 -15.13
CA HIS A 139 2.30 4.13 -14.25
C HIS A 139 1.28 5.16 -14.73
N LEU A 140 1.76 6.33 -15.16
CA LEU A 140 0.91 7.37 -15.71
C LEU A 140 0.19 6.93 -16.99
N ALA A 141 0.90 6.28 -17.91
CA ALA A 141 0.32 5.73 -19.14
C ALA A 141 -0.76 4.69 -18.83
N GLU A 142 -0.54 3.81 -17.86
CA GLU A 142 -1.52 2.82 -17.41
C GLU A 142 -2.77 3.48 -16.78
N MET A 143 -2.56 4.51 -15.95
CA MET A 143 -3.66 5.34 -15.41
C MET A 143 -4.48 6.00 -16.51
N VAL A 144 -3.84 6.57 -17.52
CA VAL A 144 -4.51 7.25 -18.64
C VAL A 144 -5.24 6.27 -19.54
N SER A 145 -4.66 5.08 -19.77
CA SER A 145 -5.31 4.00 -20.53
C SER A 145 -6.61 3.53 -19.87
N LEU A 146 -6.61 3.41 -18.53
CA LEU A 146 -7.77 2.92 -17.78
C LEU A 146 -8.82 4.00 -17.45
N LEU A 147 -8.39 5.22 -17.13
CA LEU A 147 -9.27 6.31 -16.66
C LEU A 147 -9.52 7.40 -17.71
N GLY A 148 -8.82 7.36 -18.84
CA GLY A 148 -8.78 8.43 -19.83
C GLY A 148 -7.81 9.55 -19.46
N VAL A 149 -7.63 10.47 -20.40
CA VAL A 149 -6.71 11.62 -20.24
C VAL A 149 -7.22 12.53 -19.11
N PRO A 150 -6.38 12.88 -18.12
CA PRO A 150 -6.75 13.81 -17.07
C PRO A 150 -7.12 15.18 -17.66
N PRO A 151 -8.10 15.91 -17.07
CA PRO A 151 -8.48 17.22 -17.57
C PRO A 151 -7.28 18.17 -17.70
N THR A 152 -7.22 18.97 -18.76
CA THR A 152 -6.08 19.89 -19.00
C THR A 152 -5.88 20.90 -17.87
N GLY A 153 -6.95 21.34 -17.20
CA GLY A 153 -6.89 22.17 -16.00
C GLY A 153 -6.28 21.46 -14.78
N PHE A 154 -6.26 20.12 -14.76
CA PHE A 154 -5.53 19.32 -13.79
C PHE A 154 -4.04 19.30 -14.12
N LEU A 155 -3.71 18.97 -15.38
CA LEU A 155 -2.35 18.87 -15.90
C LEU A 155 -1.55 20.18 -15.74
N LYS A 156 -2.17 21.33 -16.05
CA LYS A 156 -1.55 22.67 -15.94
C LYS A 156 -1.13 23.06 -14.52
N ARG A 157 -1.63 22.37 -13.48
CA ARG A 157 -1.25 22.66 -12.08
C ARG A 157 0.12 22.10 -11.69
N SER A 158 0.69 21.22 -12.51
CA SER A 158 2.01 20.64 -12.25
C SER A 158 3.04 21.14 -13.25
N GLY A 159 4.19 21.60 -12.73
CA GLY A 159 5.37 21.87 -13.55
C GLY A 159 6.00 20.61 -14.14
N LYS A 160 5.77 19.43 -13.54
CA LYS A 160 6.25 18.14 -14.05
C LYS A 160 5.43 17.63 -15.23
N CYS A 161 4.24 18.19 -15.48
CA CYS A 161 3.39 17.75 -16.57
C CYS A 161 4.08 17.86 -17.95
N LYS A 162 4.99 18.83 -18.13
CA LYS A 162 5.77 18.99 -19.36
C LYS A 162 6.71 17.81 -19.67
N GLN A 163 7.02 16.98 -18.68
CA GLN A 163 7.86 15.79 -18.85
C GLN A 163 7.06 14.64 -19.48
N TYR A 164 5.73 14.66 -19.31
CA TYR A 164 4.88 13.52 -19.63
C TYR A 164 3.79 13.83 -20.64
N CYS A 165 3.46 15.10 -20.86
CA CYS A 165 2.38 15.52 -21.74
C CYS A 165 2.81 16.65 -22.66
N ASP A 166 2.30 16.64 -23.88
CA ASP A 166 2.44 17.73 -24.82
C ASP A 166 1.61 18.96 -24.41
N GLU A 167 1.77 20.08 -25.11
CA GLU A 167 1.03 21.33 -24.84
C GLU A 167 -0.50 21.18 -24.97
N ARG A 168 -0.98 20.09 -25.59
CA ARG A 168 -2.39 19.75 -25.79
C ARG A 168 -2.93 18.81 -24.71
N GLY A 169 -2.07 18.27 -23.84
CA GLY A 169 -2.44 17.35 -22.75
C GLY A 169 -2.42 15.87 -23.13
N SER A 170 -1.86 15.52 -24.30
CA SER A 170 -1.65 14.13 -24.71
C SER A 170 -0.39 13.57 -24.05
N VAL A 171 -0.52 12.42 -23.38
CA VAL A 171 0.60 11.75 -22.69
C VAL A 171 1.51 11.09 -23.73
N HIS A 172 2.83 11.23 -23.58
CA HIS A 172 3.81 10.53 -24.42
C HIS A 172 3.76 9.02 -24.10
N GLU A 173 3.67 8.19 -25.13
CA GLU A 173 3.76 6.72 -25.04
C GLU A 173 5.18 6.24 -24.74
#